data_AF-A0A1Q3RU22-F1
#
_entry.id   AF-A0A1Q3RU22-F1
#
_cell.length_a   1.000
_cell.length_b   1.000
_cell.length_c   1.000
_cell.angle_alpha   90.00
_cell.angle_beta   90.00
_cell.angle_gamma   90.00
#
_symmetry.space_group_name_H-M   'P 1'
#
loop_
_entity.id
_entity.type
_entity.pdbx_description
1 polymer ?
#
loop_
_entity_poly.entity_id
_entity_poly.type
_entity_poly.pdbx_seq_one_letter_code
_entity_poly.pdbx_strand_id
1 'polypeptide(L)'
;MKNFGIIGIIVLCIGVFSCSTPRQPTGISQTGTVAAAANNDTIRIANDELQYEIIIIDPGFNSWLIGRAKPRGFYTQSYLESRNIPWVTEWNTHVISPRRGQEDLFQMAIDYRSGTDYGYEVNYMLYNYLVYFQLKNNIRLGVFAPRP
;
A
#
# COMPACT_ATOMS: atom_id res chain seq x y z
N MET A 1 -68.66 18.66 -16.63
CA MET A 1 -69.00 17.28 -16.21
C MET A 1 -68.50 16.36 -17.32
N LYS A 2 -67.54 15.45 -17.21
CA LYS A 2 -67.02 14.64 -16.09
C LYS A 2 -65.52 14.37 -16.32
N ASN A 3 -64.78 14.34 -15.23
CA ASN A 3 -63.44 13.77 -15.14
C ASN A 3 -63.47 12.26 -15.39
N PHE A 4 -62.53 11.75 -16.17
CA PHE A 4 -62.04 10.38 -16.14
C PHE A 4 -60.51 10.52 -16.34
N GLY A 5 -59.67 10.31 -15.34
CA GLY A 5 -59.58 9.08 -14.54
C GLY A 5 -58.53 8.18 -15.18
N ILE A 6 -57.25 8.54 -15.01
CA ILE A 6 -56.12 7.70 -14.59
C ILE A 6 -56.22 6.21 -14.96
N ILE A 7 -55.26 5.66 -15.73
CA ILE A 7 -54.55 4.38 -15.47
C ILE A 7 -53.60 4.04 -16.64
N GLY A 8 -52.36 3.64 -16.29
CA GLY A 8 -51.34 3.05 -17.17
C GLY A 8 -50.08 3.92 -17.27
N ILE A 9 -49.30 4.15 -16.22
CA ILE A 9 -48.32 3.22 -15.60
C ILE A 9 -47.54 2.44 -16.67
N ILE A 10 -46.20 2.55 -16.59
CA ILE A 10 -45.13 1.87 -17.36
C ILE A 10 -44.41 2.79 -18.36
N VAL A 11 -43.44 3.57 -17.87
CA VAL A 11 -42.13 3.82 -18.53
C VAL A 11 -41.13 4.10 -17.40
N LEU A 12 -40.51 3.03 -16.90
CA LEU A 12 -39.10 2.73 -17.11
C LEU A 12 -38.16 3.61 -16.25
N CYS A 13 -37.79 3.03 -15.10
CA CYS A 13 -36.58 3.37 -14.36
C CYS A 13 -35.39 3.47 -15.32
N ILE A 14 -34.58 4.52 -15.19
CA ILE A 14 -33.10 4.52 -15.08
C ILE A 14 -32.67 5.98 -15.11
N GLY A 15 -32.27 6.47 -13.95
CA GLY A 15 -31.63 7.76 -13.75
C GLY A 15 -30.73 7.62 -12.54
N VAL A 16 -29.57 7.01 -12.76
CA VAL A 16 -28.49 6.85 -11.80
C VAL A 16 -28.07 8.22 -11.25
N PHE A 17 -28.59 8.62 -10.10
CA PHE A 17 -27.99 9.70 -9.34
C PHE A 17 -26.66 9.20 -8.76
N SER A 18 -25.61 9.48 -9.53
CA SER A 18 -24.21 9.42 -9.14
C SER A 18 -24.03 10.14 -7.80
N CYS A 19 -23.79 9.37 -6.74
CA CYS A 19 -23.30 9.93 -5.48
C CYS A 19 -21.81 10.24 -5.66
N SER A 20 -21.50 11.48 -6.05
CA SER A 20 -20.13 11.99 -5.99
C SER A 20 -19.82 12.37 -4.54
N THR A 21 -19.14 11.48 -3.81
CA THR A 21 -18.53 11.83 -2.51
C THR A 21 -17.39 12.82 -2.76
N PRO A 22 -17.41 14.04 -2.18
CA PRO A 22 -16.24 14.90 -2.24
C PRO A 22 -15.14 14.29 -1.35
N ARG A 23 -14.08 13.76 -1.98
CA ARG A 23 -12.82 13.51 -1.28
C ARG A 23 -12.14 14.85 -1.07
N GLN A 24 -12.12 15.31 0.17
CA GLN A 24 -11.17 16.33 0.60
C GLN A 24 -9.76 15.75 0.43
N PRO A 25 -8.84 16.44 -0.25
CA PRO A 25 -7.43 16.21 -0.03
C PRO A 25 -7.10 16.85 1.31
N THR A 26 -7.12 16.05 2.39
CA THR A 26 -6.35 16.42 3.58
C THR A 26 -4.92 16.58 3.11
N GLY A 27 -4.36 17.78 3.28
CA GLY A 27 -2.95 18.04 3.01
C GLY A 27 -2.11 17.10 3.85
N ILE A 28 -1.64 16.02 3.23
CA ILE A 28 -0.64 15.13 3.81
C ILE A 28 0.67 15.88 3.67
N SER A 29 1.24 16.31 4.80
CA SER A 29 2.63 16.76 4.86
C SER A 29 3.51 15.62 4.33
N GLN A 30 3.97 15.76 3.08
CA GLN A 30 4.88 14.81 2.45
C GLN A 30 6.29 15.08 2.96
N THR A 31 6.69 14.42 4.04
CA THR A 31 8.06 14.47 4.59
C THR A 31 8.93 13.30 4.13
N GLY A 32 8.43 12.47 3.20
CA GLY A 32 9.19 11.34 2.64
C GLY A 32 9.68 11.62 1.22
N THR A 33 10.93 11.24 0.94
CA THR A 33 11.53 11.31 -0.39
C THR A 33 11.67 9.90 -0.97
N VAL A 34 11.17 9.69 -2.18
CA VAL A 34 11.39 8.45 -2.94
C VAL A 34 12.24 8.81 -4.15
N ALA A 35 13.51 8.38 -4.14
CA ALA A 35 14.41 8.57 -5.27
C ALA A 35 14.66 7.21 -5.93
N ALA A 36 14.27 7.08 -7.20
CA ALA A 36 14.72 5.99 -8.06
C ALA A 36 16.08 6.39 -8.65
N ALA A 37 17.15 5.67 -8.32
CA ALA A 37 18.47 5.93 -8.88
C ALA A 37 18.58 5.38 -10.31
N ALA A 38 19.44 5.98 -11.13
CA ALA A 38 19.62 5.69 -12.57
C ALA A 38 20.09 4.24 -12.91
N ASN A 39 20.36 3.41 -11.90
CA ASN A 39 20.51 1.96 -12.00
C ASN A 39 19.29 1.33 -11.32
N ASN A 40 18.35 0.84 -12.14
CA ASN A 40 16.91 0.79 -11.94
C ASN A 40 16.37 -0.23 -10.89
N ASP A 41 17.26 -0.79 -10.07
CA ASP A 41 16.96 -1.93 -9.21
C ASP A 41 16.85 -1.52 -7.73
N THR A 42 17.45 -0.39 -7.34
CA THR A 42 17.47 0.06 -5.96
C THR A 42 16.37 1.08 -5.67
N ILE A 43 15.55 0.78 -4.67
CA ILE A 43 14.52 1.67 -4.13
C ILE A 43 14.95 2.16 -2.75
N ARG A 44 15.00 3.47 -2.59
CA ARG A 44 15.21 4.16 -1.33
C ARG A 44 13.86 4.60 -0.76
N ILE A 45 13.50 4.06 0.40
CA ILE A 45 12.34 4.49 1.18
C ILE A 45 12.87 5.24 2.40
N ALA A 46 12.69 6.56 2.45
CA ALA A 46 13.30 7.37 3.50
C ALA A 46 12.36 8.44 4.06
N ASN A 47 12.62 8.79 5.32
CA ASN A 47 12.18 10.02 5.95
C ASN A 47 13.44 10.75 6.45
N ASP A 48 13.84 11.78 5.70
CA ASP A 48 15.10 12.50 5.93
C ASP A 48 15.07 13.30 7.24
N GLU A 49 13.89 13.77 7.68
CA GLU A 49 13.71 14.48 8.95
C GLU A 49 13.98 13.58 10.16
N LEU A 50 13.61 12.31 10.05
CA LEU A 50 13.83 11.28 11.07
C LEU A 50 15.17 10.56 10.93
N GLN A 51 15.97 10.90 9.91
CA GLN A 51 17.19 10.17 9.53
C GLN A 51 16.92 8.66 9.38
N TYR A 52 15.77 8.32 8.81
CA TYR A 52 15.31 6.95 8.66
C TYR A 52 15.35 6.52 7.19
N GLU A 53 15.90 5.34 6.91
CA GLU A 53 16.06 4.83 5.55
C GLU A 53 15.90 3.30 5.52
N ILE A 54 15.24 2.82 4.46
CA ILE A 54 15.20 1.43 4.04
C ILE A 54 15.69 1.40 2.59
N ILE A 55 16.69 0.56 2.34
CA ILE A 55 17.20 0.28 0.99
C ILE A 55 16.71 -1.10 0.56
N ILE A 56 16.04 -1.15 -0.58
CA ILE A 56 15.54 -2.36 -1.21
C ILE A 56 16.19 -2.49 -2.58
N ILE A 57 16.63 -3.68 -2.94
CA ILE A 57 17.17 -3.99 -4.27
C ILE A 57 16.20 -4.96 -4.95
N ASP A 58 15.24 -4.46 -5.71
CA ASP A 58 14.34 -5.27 -6.53
C ASP A 58 13.86 -4.52 -7.79
N PRO A 59 14.34 -4.91 -9.00
CA PRO A 59 13.96 -4.24 -10.25
C PRO A 59 12.46 -4.29 -10.56
N GLY A 60 11.75 -5.29 -10.03
CA GLY A 60 10.34 -5.49 -10.36
C GLY A 60 9.38 -4.64 -9.54
N PHE A 61 9.83 -4.06 -8.42
CA PHE A 61 8.94 -3.37 -7.50
C PHE A 61 8.37 -2.08 -8.10
N ASN A 62 9.18 -1.24 -8.74
CA ASN A 62 8.71 0.02 -9.32
C ASN A 62 7.62 -0.19 -10.38
N SER A 63 7.82 -1.16 -11.29
CA SER A 63 6.82 -1.50 -12.31
C SER A 63 5.54 -2.03 -11.69
N TRP A 64 5.65 -2.88 -10.66
CA TRP A 64 4.49 -3.40 -9.95
C TRP A 64 3.73 -2.31 -9.21
N LEU A 65 4.43 -1.39 -8.53
CA LEU A 65 3.86 -0.28 -7.78
C LEU A 65 2.99 0.58 -8.69
N ILE A 66 3.51 0.96 -9.87
CA ILE A 66 2.79 1.78 -10.85
C ILE A 66 1.56 1.03 -11.41
N GLY A 67 1.69 -0.27 -11.68
CA GLY A 67 0.64 -1.04 -12.37
C GLY A 67 -0.44 -1.66 -11.46
N ARG A 68 -0.17 -1.81 -10.15
CA ARG A 68 -1.00 -2.64 -9.27
C ARG A 68 -1.41 -1.97 -7.97
N ALA A 69 -0.56 -1.11 -7.40
CA ALA A 69 -0.84 -0.52 -6.10
C ALA A 69 -2.00 0.47 -6.15
N LYS A 70 -2.77 0.54 -5.06
CA LYS A 70 -3.71 1.64 -4.86
C LYS A 70 -2.99 2.99 -4.87
N PRO A 71 -3.64 4.05 -5.39
CA PRO A 71 -3.07 5.38 -5.33
C PRO A 71 -2.88 5.83 -3.88
N ARG A 72 -1.92 6.73 -3.70
CA ARG A 72 -1.68 7.43 -2.42
C ARG A 72 -2.99 8.07 -1.92
N GLY A 73 -3.19 8.02 -0.62
CA GLY A 73 -4.42 8.44 0.06
C GLY A 73 -5.56 7.41 0.07
N PHE A 74 -5.44 6.27 -0.62
CA PHE A 74 -6.46 5.21 -0.55
C PHE A 74 -6.48 4.53 0.84
N TYR A 75 -5.30 4.14 1.33
CA TYR A 75 -5.13 3.63 2.68
C TYR A 75 -4.74 4.76 3.62
N THR A 76 -5.31 4.76 4.83
CA THR A 76 -4.88 5.65 5.92
C THR A 76 -3.52 5.18 6.44
N GLN A 77 -2.76 6.10 7.04
CA GLN A 77 -1.49 5.76 7.69
C GLN A 77 -1.66 4.66 8.75
N SER A 78 -2.66 4.79 9.62
CA SER A 78 -2.97 3.79 10.65
C SER A 78 -3.26 2.40 10.08
N TYR A 79 -3.91 2.32 8.91
CA TYR A 79 -4.13 1.05 8.22
C TYR A 79 -2.79 0.45 7.78
N LEU A 80 -1.94 1.25 7.14
CA LEU A 80 -0.63 0.81 6.65
C LEU A 80 0.25 0.32 7.81
N GLU A 81 0.32 1.08 8.90
CA GLU A 81 1.06 0.72 10.11
C GLU A 81 0.57 -0.60 10.72
N SER A 82 -0.76 -0.79 10.82
CA SER A 82 -1.36 -2.03 11.34
C SER A 82 -1.01 -3.29 10.53
N ARG A 83 -0.51 -3.11 9.29
CA ARG A 83 -0.07 -4.19 8.40
C ARG A 83 1.44 -4.32 8.39
N ASN A 84 2.16 -3.20 8.37
CA ASN A 84 3.62 -3.15 8.34
C ASN A 84 4.22 -3.78 9.59
N ILE A 85 3.70 -3.48 10.80
CA ILE A 85 4.26 -4.01 12.06
C ILE A 85 4.42 -5.55 12.05
N PRO A 86 3.34 -6.35 11.88
CA PRO A 86 3.48 -7.81 11.90
C PRO A 86 4.29 -8.34 10.71
N TRP A 87 4.14 -7.75 9.52
CA TRP A 87 4.87 -8.22 8.34
C TRP A 87 6.38 -7.95 8.40
N VAL A 88 6.81 -6.80 8.94
CA VAL A 88 8.22 -6.52 9.20
C VAL A 88 8.78 -7.46 10.27
N THR A 89 7.99 -7.80 11.28
CA THR A 89 8.41 -8.74 12.33
C THR A 89 8.72 -10.12 11.73
N GLU A 90 7.84 -10.65 10.87
CA GLU A 90 8.08 -11.93 10.18
C GLU A 90 9.23 -11.82 9.17
N TRP A 91 9.31 -10.71 8.42
CA TRP A 91 10.44 -10.43 7.52
C TRP A 91 11.77 -10.52 8.26
N ASN A 92 11.93 -9.80 9.38
CA ASN A 92 13.15 -9.78 10.16
C ASN A 92 13.47 -11.16 10.77
N THR A 93 12.45 -11.94 11.12
CA THR A 93 12.62 -13.32 11.56
C THR A 93 13.25 -14.18 10.46
N HIS A 94 12.82 -14.02 9.21
CA HIS A 94 13.40 -14.72 8.06
C HIS A 94 14.79 -14.22 7.67
N VAL A 95 15.10 -12.94 7.87
CA VAL A 95 16.46 -12.42 7.70
C VAL A 95 17.44 -13.12 8.65
N ILE A 96 17.05 -13.30 9.91
CA ILE A 96 17.91 -13.93 10.94
C ILE A 96 17.95 -15.45 10.81
N SER A 97 16.85 -16.06 10.38
CA SER A 97 16.69 -17.51 10.25
C SER A 97 16.07 -17.87 8.90
N PRO A 98 16.85 -17.78 7.81
CA PRO A 98 16.35 -18.08 6.48
C PRO A 98 16.02 -19.56 6.36
N ARG A 99 14.90 -19.85 5.70
CA ARG A 99 14.54 -21.22 5.33
C ARG A 99 15.44 -21.67 4.19
N ARG A 100 15.73 -22.97 4.13
CA ARG A 100 16.49 -23.55 3.02
C ARG A 100 15.81 -23.23 1.69
N GLY A 101 16.55 -22.65 0.74
CA GLY A 101 16.06 -22.22 -0.58
C GLY A 101 15.43 -20.82 -0.60
N GLN A 102 15.51 -20.06 0.48
CA GLN A 102 15.02 -18.67 0.58
C GLN A 102 16.11 -17.71 1.08
N GLU A 103 17.37 -18.15 1.10
CA GLU A 103 18.50 -17.42 1.68
C GLU A 103 18.70 -16.05 1.04
N ASP A 104 18.45 -15.93 -0.27
CA ASP A 104 18.66 -14.69 -1.03
C ASP A 104 17.39 -13.84 -1.20
N LEU A 105 16.23 -14.28 -0.67
CA LEU A 105 14.97 -13.56 -0.84
C LEU A 105 14.82 -12.40 0.15
N PHE A 106 15.29 -12.58 1.38
CA PHE A 106 15.18 -11.61 2.45
C PHE A 106 16.47 -10.81 2.52
N GLN A 107 16.37 -9.50 2.31
CA GLN A 107 17.51 -8.59 2.28
C GLN A 107 17.92 -8.19 3.72
N MET A 108 18.17 -6.92 3.96
CA MET A 108 18.49 -6.42 5.30
C MET A 108 17.25 -6.42 6.20
N ALA A 109 17.50 -6.51 7.51
CA ALA A 109 16.46 -6.29 8.51
C ALA A 109 15.96 -4.84 8.44
N ILE A 110 14.66 -4.67 8.68
CA ILE A 110 13.98 -3.38 8.63
C ILE A 110 13.73 -2.94 10.08
N ASP A 111 14.35 -1.83 10.50
CA ASP A 111 14.13 -1.26 11.84
C ASP A 111 12.83 -0.45 11.86
N TYR A 112 11.69 -1.13 11.99
CA TYR A 112 10.38 -0.51 12.00
C TYR A 112 9.67 -0.79 13.31
N ARG A 113 9.48 0.25 14.13
CA ARG A 113 8.99 0.16 15.50
C ARG A 113 7.57 0.71 15.62
N SER A 114 6.74 0.01 16.37
CA SER A 114 5.41 0.50 16.74
C SER A 114 5.52 1.79 17.57
N GLY A 115 4.69 2.79 17.25
CA GLY A 115 4.63 4.07 17.96
C GLY A 115 5.58 5.15 17.44
N THR A 116 6.44 4.83 16.48
CA THR A 116 7.23 5.82 15.73
C THR A 116 6.47 6.23 14.47
N ASP A 117 6.23 7.54 14.31
CA ASP A 117 5.62 8.08 13.10
C ASP A 117 6.70 8.26 12.02
N TYR A 118 6.83 7.28 11.12
CA TYR A 118 7.76 7.34 9.99
C TYR A 118 7.24 8.21 8.83
N GLY A 119 6.02 8.74 8.94
CA GLY A 119 5.35 9.46 7.87
C GLY A 119 4.62 8.56 6.87
N TYR A 120 3.70 9.17 6.13
CA TYR A 120 2.83 8.45 5.21
C TYR A 120 3.58 7.73 4.09
N GLU A 121 4.55 8.39 3.46
CA GLU A 121 5.22 7.85 2.27
C GLU A 121 6.06 6.62 2.61
N VAL A 122 6.76 6.63 3.75
CA VAL A 122 7.49 5.44 4.24
C VAL A 122 6.53 4.29 4.46
N ASN A 123 5.43 4.54 5.18
CA ASN A 123 4.41 3.53 5.45
C ASN A 123 3.77 2.97 4.17
N TYR A 124 3.48 3.84 3.19
CA TYR A 124 2.89 3.47 1.90
C TYR A 124 3.84 2.63 1.07
N MET A 125 5.09 3.06 0.93
CA MET A 125 6.10 2.35 0.13
C MET A 125 6.44 0.99 0.76
N LEU A 126 6.66 0.95 2.07
CA LEU A 126 6.96 -0.28 2.80
C LEU A 126 5.81 -1.29 2.69
N TYR A 127 4.57 -0.84 2.90
CA TYR A 127 3.38 -1.68 2.75
C TYR A 127 3.31 -2.31 1.37
N ASN A 128 3.44 -1.50 0.33
CA ASN A 128 3.35 -1.97 -1.05
C ASN A 128 4.49 -2.92 -1.40
N TYR A 129 5.70 -2.69 -0.89
CA TYR A 129 6.81 -3.62 -1.08
C TYR A 129 6.54 -4.97 -0.41
N LEU A 130 6.04 -4.99 0.82
CA LEU A 130 5.71 -6.22 1.53
C LEU A 130 4.54 -6.97 0.88
N VAL A 131 3.56 -6.26 0.29
CA VAL A 131 2.51 -6.87 -0.54
C VAL A 131 3.10 -7.48 -1.80
N TYR A 132 3.91 -6.72 -2.53
CA TYR A 132 4.59 -7.17 -3.74
C TYR A 132 5.42 -8.44 -3.48
N PHE A 133 6.26 -8.43 -2.44
CA PHE A 133 7.12 -9.53 -2.07
C PHE A 133 6.32 -10.81 -1.80
N GLN A 134 5.26 -10.71 -0.99
CA GLN A 134 4.40 -11.85 -0.67
C GLN A 134 3.73 -12.44 -1.92
N LEU A 135 3.29 -11.59 -2.85
CA LEU A 135 2.66 -12.03 -4.09
C LEU A 135 3.66 -12.63 -5.09
N LYS A 136 4.81 -11.98 -5.28
CA LYS A 136 5.88 -12.40 -6.20
C LYS A 136 6.44 -13.76 -5.81
N ASN A 137 6.73 -13.95 -4.52
CA ASN A 137 7.40 -15.15 -4.01
C ASN A 137 6.40 -16.20 -3.49
N ASN A 138 5.11 -15.90 -3.46
CA ASN A 138 4.07 -16.73 -2.85
C ASN A 138 4.40 -17.10 -1.38
N ILE A 139 4.93 -16.13 -0.63
CA ILE A 139 5.27 -16.25 0.80
C ILE A 139 4.24 -15.44 1.61
N ARG A 140 3.89 -15.90 2.80
CA ARG A 140 3.03 -15.17 3.75
C ARG A 140 3.89 -14.64 4.88
N LEU A 141 3.76 -13.34 5.16
CA LEU A 141 4.46 -12.68 6.28
C LEU A 141 3.59 -12.57 7.54
N GLY A 142 2.49 -13.33 7.61
CA GLY A 142 1.59 -13.33 8.76
C GLY A 142 0.14 -13.62 8.37
N VAL A 143 -0.77 -13.30 9.30
CA VAL A 143 -2.21 -13.63 9.20
C VAL A 143 -2.95 -12.80 8.16
N PHE A 144 -2.48 -11.57 7.90
CA PHE A 144 -3.11 -10.70 6.93
C PHE A 144 -2.67 -11.07 5.52
N ALA A 145 -3.64 -11.40 4.66
CA ALA A 145 -3.39 -11.62 3.25
C ALA A 145 -2.92 -10.31 2.55
N PRO A 146 -1.96 -10.38 1.62
CA PRO A 146 -1.51 -9.23 0.85
C PRO A 146 -2.65 -8.69 -0.03
N ARG A 147 -2.84 -7.36 -0.05
CA ARG A 147 -3.86 -6.69 -0.86
C ARG A 147 -3.25 -5.50 -1.63
N PRO A 148 -3.22 -5.54 -2.97
CA PRO A 148 -2.73 -4.45 -3.80
C PRO A 148 -3.72 -3.29 -3.95
#